data_AF-A0A8W8JH21-F1
#
_entry.id   AF-A0A8W8JH21-F1
#
_cell.length_a   1.000
_cell.length_b   1.000
_cell.length_c   1.000
_cell.angle_alpha   90.00
_cell.angle_beta   90.00
_cell.angle_gamma   90.00
#
_symmetry.space_group_name_H-M   'P 1'
#
loop_
_entity.id
_entity.type
_entity.pdbx_description
1 polymer ?
#
loop_
_entity_poly.entity_id
_entity_poly.type
_entity_poly.pdbx_seq_one_letter_code
_entity_poly.pdbx_strand_id
1 'polypeptide(L)'
;MDFYTLVFVCSTYFSFSKVFGNSECEDSAETAKTVKSCPQNIIEWNEAAKNKGCEKMSHSCSSFEYHCVINAWGNETIEVCAPPVRIVGSVCAEYSYGGRRIQRNGNVHCEKCPSYFSNESYNYQECYEYVKNVKASQTTQLTTESIDKESTTQGMLYLASSLTPNEESVRLYQDTDTPKTSTHIIIIIICVVVGLSAIAVVFTVKRRSLTEKLFACFKILHNEDVYAQPSEIVIGSVEEGLEVKTVLLDK
;
A
#
# COMPACT_ATOMS: atom_id res chain seq x y z
N MET A 1 8.66 -31.02 -0.80
CA MET A 1 8.03 -29.68 -0.88
C MET A 1 7.12 -29.67 0.33
N ASP A 2 7.67 -29.17 1.42
CA ASP A 2 7.26 -29.65 2.73
C ASP A 2 6.20 -28.71 3.29
N PHE A 3 5.24 -29.26 4.04
CA PHE A 3 4.10 -28.56 4.63
C PHE A 3 4.50 -27.25 5.34
N TYR A 4 5.69 -27.23 5.95
CA TYR A 4 6.29 -26.06 6.59
C TYR A 4 6.57 -24.90 5.63
N THR A 5 6.96 -25.17 4.38
CA THR A 5 7.20 -24.14 3.35
C THR A 5 5.90 -23.46 2.93
N LEU A 6 4.81 -24.24 2.80
CA LEU A 6 3.50 -23.71 2.45
C LEU A 6 2.90 -22.89 3.60
N VAL A 7 3.09 -23.35 4.85
CA VAL A 7 2.66 -22.64 6.05
C VAL A 7 3.43 -21.32 6.22
N PHE A 8 4.75 -21.28 5.98
CA PHE A 8 5.56 -20.06 6.05
C PHE A 8 5.22 -19.05 4.95
N VAL A 9 4.96 -19.51 3.73
CA VAL A 9 4.48 -18.64 2.65
C VAL A 9 3.08 -18.12 2.98
N CYS A 10 2.18 -18.98 3.49
CA CYS A 10 0.83 -18.56 3.85
C CYS A 10 0.83 -17.58 5.04
N SER A 11 1.66 -17.79 6.07
CA SER A 11 1.74 -16.92 7.24
C SER A 11 2.41 -15.58 6.94
N THR A 12 3.43 -15.54 6.07
CA THR A 12 4.00 -14.27 5.60
C THR A 12 3.03 -13.49 4.71
N TYR A 13 2.22 -14.16 3.87
CA TYR A 13 1.14 -13.50 3.12
C TYR A 13 -0.01 -13.02 4.04
N PHE A 14 -0.42 -13.81 5.04
CA PHE A 14 -1.50 -13.42 5.96
C PHE A 14 -1.09 -12.30 6.94
N SER A 15 0.21 -12.20 7.26
CA SER A 15 0.75 -11.14 8.12
C SER A 15 0.89 -9.80 7.39
N PHE A 16 1.08 -9.78 6.07
CA PHE A 16 1.21 -8.52 5.33
C PHE A 16 -0.14 -7.81 5.05
N SER A 17 -1.24 -8.55 4.98
CA SER A 17 -2.59 -7.95 4.77
C SER A 17 -3.10 -7.13 5.96
N LYS A 18 -2.43 -7.19 7.13
CA LYS A 18 -2.81 -6.43 8.32
C LYS A 18 -1.99 -5.16 8.56
N VAL A 19 -1.00 -4.86 7.71
CA VAL A 19 -0.08 -3.72 7.91
C VAL A 19 -0.54 -2.43 7.19
N PHE A 20 -1.53 -2.52 6.30
CA PHE A 20 -2.18 -1.37 5.68
C PHE A 20 -3.66 -1.30 6.04
N GLY A 21 -3.96 -1.23 7.34
CA GLY A 21 -5.29 -0.85 7.82
C GLY A 21 -5.55 0.65 7.62
N ASN A 22 -5.54 1.12 6.38
CA ASN A 22 -6.26 2.33 5.99
C ASN A 22 -7.47 1.82 5.22
N SER A 23 -8.47 1.30 5.93
CA SER A 23 -9.70 0.87 5.30
C SER A 23 -10.37 2.10 4.70
N GLU A 24 -10.25 2.24 3.39
CA GLU A 24 -11.16 3.09 2.63
C GLU A 24 -12.59 2.74 3.07
N CYS A 25 -13.36 3.77 3.39
CA CYS A 25 -14.74 3.64 3.83
C CYS A 25 -15.60 4.22 2.72
N GLU A 26 -16.07 3.37 1.80
CA GLU A 26 -16.83 3.84 0.63
C GLU A 26 -18.06 4.66 1.05
N ASP A 27 -18.77 4.20 2.08
CA ASP A 27 -19.97 4.86 2.64
C ASP A 27 -19.68 6.27 3.18
N SER A 28 -18.42 6.59 3.51
CA SER A 28 -18.04 7.94 3.94
C SER A 28 -18.31 8.97 2.86
N ALA A 29 -18.07 8.62 1.60
CA ALA A 29 -18.24 9.53 0.46
C ALA A 29 -19.69 10.02 0.32
N GLU A 30 -20.67 9.16 0.60
CA GLU A 30 -22.09 9.50 0.52
C GLU A 30 -22.51 10.51 1.61
N THR A 31 -21.75 10.59 2.70
CA THR A 31 -22.06 11.49 3.82
C THR A 31 -21.29 12.81 3.76
N ALA A 32 -20.28 12.91 2.91
CA ALA A 32 -19.37 14.05 2.82
C ALA A 32 -20.05 15.25 2.15
N LYS A 33 -20.12 16.37 2.86
CA LYS A 33 -20.76 17.59 2.38
C LYS A 33 -19.88 18.81 2.66
N THR A 34 -19.67 19.64 1.64
CA THR A 34 -19.07 20.95 1.84
C THR A 34 -19.97 21.83 2.69
N VAL A 35 -19.42 22.40 3.76
CA VAL A 35 -20.10 23.31 4.68
C VAL A 35 -19.43 24.67 4.67
N LYS A 36 -20.18 25.71 5.08
CA LYS A 36 -19.67 27.08 5.15
C LYS A 36 -18.51 27.21 6.13
N SER A 37 -18.62 26.55 7.27
CA SER A 37 -17.63 26.52 8.35
C SER A 37 -17.82 25.30 9.23
N CYS A 38 -16.73 24.79 9.79
CA CYS A 38 -16.78 23.77 10.83
C CYS A 38 -17.10 24.36 12.22
N PRO A 39 -17.61 23.54 13.15
CA PRO A 39 -17.82 23.93 14.54
C PRO A 39 -16.55 24.52 15.19
N GLN A 40 -16.72 25.59 15.95
CA GLN A 40 -15.60 26.34 16.54
C GLN A 40 -15.23 25.85 17.96
N ASN A 41 -16.09 25.05 18.58
CA ASN A 41 -15.91 24.55 19.94
C ASN A 41 -16.67 23.23 20.16
N ILE A 42 -16.47 22.61 21.32
CA ILE A 42 -17.09 21.31 21.66
C ILE A 42 -18.62 21.36 21.72
N ILE A 43 -19.23 22.50 22.08
CA ILE A 43 -20.69 22.63 22.17
C ILE A 43 -21.28 22.57 20.76
N GLU A 44 -20.77 23.41 19.85
CA GLU A 44 -21.17 23.39 18.44
C GLU A 44 -20.84 22.05 17.76
N TRP A 45 -19.72 21.43 18.13
CA TRP A 45 -19.31 20.13 17.59
C TRP A 45 -20.31 19.04 17.97
N ASN A 46 -20.70 18.97 19.24
CA ASN A 46 -21.67 17.99 19.72
C ASN A 46 -23.05 18.22 19.11
N GLU A 47 -23.46 19.48 18.93
CA GLU A 47 -24.72 19.82 18.26
C GLU A 47 -24.69 19.39 16.79
N ALA A 48 -23.63 19.72 16.06
CA ALA A 48 -23.48 19.33 14.66
C ALA A 48 -23.38 17.80 14.50
N ALA A 49 -22.65 17.12 15.38
CA ALA A 49 -22.56 15.67 15.41
C ALA A 49 -23.93 15.00 15.63
N LYS A 50 -24.70 15.50 16.59
CA LYS A 50 -26.07 15.03 16.85
C LYS A 50 -26.98 15.26 15.65
N ASN A 51 -26.88 16.41 15.00
CA ASN A 51 -27.67 16.77 13.83
C ASN A 51 -27.29 15.92 12.60
N LYS A 52 -25.99 15.63 12.41
CA LYS A 52 -25.52 14.75 11.35
C LYS A 52 -25.93 13.30 11.59
N GLY A 53 -25.89 12.84 12.83
CA GLY A 53 -26.43 11.54 13.24
C GLY A 53 -25.67 10.32 12.73
N CYS A 54 -24.34 10.40 12.61
CA CYS A 54 -23.50 9.35 12.03
C CYS A 54 -23.70 7.96 12.68
N GLU A 55 -23.89 7.92 14.01
CA GLU A 55 -24.12 6.68 14.77
C GLU A 55 -25.39 5.91 14.37
N LYS A 56 -26.35 6.59 13.71
CA LYS A 56 -27.63 6.00 13.29
C LYS A 56 -27.62 5.58 11.82
N MET A 57 -26.57 5.92 11.07
CA MET A 57 -26.46 5.59 9.66
C MET A 57 -26.00 4.15 9.50
N SER A 58 -26.57 3.45 8.52
CA SER A 58 -26.06 2.13 8.14
C SER A 58 -24.75 2.31 7.37
N HIS A 59 -23.71 1.58 7.76
CA HIS A 59 -22.40 1.60 7.12
C HIS A 59 -21.71 0.24 7.24
N SER A 60 -20.75 0.00 6.36
CA SER A 60 -19.85 -1.16 6.30
C SER A 60 -18.50 -0.90 6.99
N CYS A 61 -18.24 0.35 7.37
CA CYS A 61 -16.98 0.79 7.94
C CYS A 61 -16.81 0.36 9.42
N SER A 62 -15.56 0.34 9.92
CA SER A 62 -15.26 -0.08 11.30
C SER A 62 -15.93 0.80 12.37
N SER A 63 -16.07 2.09 12.07
CA SER A 63 -16.80 3.07 12.86
C SER A 63 -17.24 4.21 11.94
N PHE A 64 -18.21 4.99 12.40
CA PHE A 64 -18.77 6.08 11.63
C PHE A 64 -19.07 7.25 12.54
N GLU A 65 -18.02 8.02 12.81
CA GLU A 65 -18.04 9.14 13.73
C GLU A 65 -18.17 10.44 12.97
N TYR A 66 -18.70 11.46 13.66
CA TYR A 66 -18.81 12.79 13.11
C TYR A 66 -17.43 13.43 12.95
N HIS A 67 -17.22 14.03 11.78
CA HIS A 67 -16.07 14.86 11.51
C HIS A 67 -16.51 16.13 10.79
N CYS A 68 -15.82 17.22 11.12
CA CYS A 68 -15.70 18.36 10.24
C CYS A 68 -14.22 18.69 10.10
N VAL A 69 -13.72 18.70 8.87
CA VAL A 69 -12.29 18.83 8.52
C VAL A 69 -12.13 19.68 7.27
N ILE A 70 -10.91 20.03 6.87
CA ILE A 70 -10.70 20.75 5.61
C ILE A 70 -10.78 19.78 4.42
N ASN A 71 -10.97 20.28 3.19
CA ASN A 71 -10.83 19.45 2.00
C ASN A 71 -9.34 19.28 1.61
N ALA A 72 -9.06 18.42 0.63
CA ALA A 72 -7.70 18.14 0.17
C ALA A 72 -6.94 19.38 -0.34
N TRP A 73 -7.66 20.38 -0.83
CA TRP A 73 -7.09 21.63 -1.33
C TRP A 73 -6.90 22.70 -0.26
N GLY A 74 -7.39 22.48 0.96
CA GLY A 74 -7.31 23.42 2.08
C GLY A 74 -8.08 24.73 1.87
N ASN A 75 -9.06 24.76 0.96
CA ASN A 75 -9.86 25.95 0.65
C ASN A 75 -11.33 25.81 1.03
N GLU A 76 -11.78 24.64 1.49
CA GLU A 76 -13.13 24.41 1.98
C GLU A 76 -13.12 23.54 3.24
N THR A 77 -14.27 23.52 3.92
CA THR A 77 -14.53 22.65 5.07
C THR A 77 -15.58 21.62 4.70
N ILE A 78 -15.34 20.37 5.07
CA ILE A 78 -16.17 19.21 4.78
C ILE A 78 -16.69 18.63 6.08
N GLU A 79 -18.00 18.47 6.16
CA GLU A 79 -18.70 17.71 7.19
C GLU A 79 -18.97 16.30 6.69
N VAL A 80 -18.57 15.27 7.44
CA VAL A 80 -18.58 13.88 6.97
C VAL A 80 -18.70 12.90 8.13
N CYS A 81 -19.28 11.73 7.86
CA CYS A 81 -19.18 10.57 8.75
C CYS A 81 -18.05 9.68 8.26
N ALA A 82 -17.13 9.29 9.13
CA ALA A 82 -15.98 8.45 8.75
C ALA A 82 -15.39 7.75 9.97
N PRO A 83 -14.54 6.73 9.79
CA PRO A 83 -13.67 6.25 10.85
C PRO A 83 -12.70 7.34 11.32
N PRO A 84 -12.44 7.48 12.64
CA PRO A 84 -11.45 8.42 13.14
C PRO A 84 -10.04 7.93 12.79
N VAL A 85 -9.18 8.86 12.41
CA VAL A 85 -7.80 8.60 12.02
C VAL A 85 -6.89 9.41 12.93
N ARG A 86 -5.80 8.78 13.39
CA ARG A 86 -4.73 9.49 14.11
C ARG A 86 -3.94 10.35 13.13
N ILE A 87 -4.00 11.66 13.32
CA ILE A 87 -3.23 12.65 12.58
C ILE A 87 -1.90 12.87 13.29
N VAL A 88 -0.81 12.93 12.51
CA VAL A 88 0.57 13.04 12.99
C VAL A 88 1.34 14.03 12.13
N GLY A 89 2.33 14.69 12.73
CA GLY A 89 3.27 15.57 12.01
C GLY A 89 2.86 17.02 11.92
N SER A 90 2.12 17.55 12.90
CA SER A 90 1.75 18.97 13.01
C SER A 90 1.09 19.53 11.76
N VAL A 91 0.11 18.80 11.27
CA VAL A 91 -0.67 19.10 10.08
C VAL A 91 -2.16 18.89 10.33
N CYS A 92 -2.98 19.58 9.55
CA CYS A 92 -4.43 19.51 9.66
C CYS A 92 -4.98 18.18 9.09
N ALA A 93 -6.10 17.73 9.64
CA ALA A 93 -6.90 16.64 9.09
C ALA A 93 -7.64 17.14 7.85
N GLU A 94 -7.66 16.36 6.78
CA GLU A 94 -8.49 16.60 5.60
C GLU A 94 -9.41 15.44 5.30
N TYR A 95 -10.50 15.72 4.59
CA TYR A 95 -11.25 14.72 3.86
C TYR A 95 -10.80 14.67 2.40
N SER A 96 -10.39 13.49 1.94
CA SER A 96 -10.07 13.24 0.55
C SER A 96 -11.26 12.57 -0.14
N TYR A 97 -11.91 13.28 -1.08
CA TYR A 97 -12.97 12.68 -1.90
C TYR A 97 -12.43 11.53 -2.76
N GLY A 98 -11.23 11.67 -3.32
CA GLY A 98 -10.59 10.62 -4.13
C GLY A 98 -10.24 9.38 -3.31
N GLY A 99 -9.79 9.55 -2.07
CA GLY A 99 -9.50 8.45 -1.15
C GLY A 99 -10.69 7.99 -0.29
N ARG A 100 -11.84 8.67 -0.39
CA ARG A 100 -13.07 8.45 0.40
C ARG A 100 -12.80 8.30 1.89
N ARG A 101 -11.87 9.09 2.42
CA ARG A 101 -11.40 8.94 3.80
C ARG A 101 -10.80 10.22 4.35
N ILE A 102 -10.72 10.25 5.68
CA ILE A 102 -9.94 11.24 6.40
C ILE A 102 -8.46 10.87 6.34
N GLN A 103 -7.62 11.89 6.17
CA GLN A 103 -6.18 11.73 6.17
C GLN A 103 -5.48 13.00 6.65
N ARG A 104 -4.16 12.95 6.74
CA ARG A 104 -3.33 14.14 6.97
C ARG A 104 -3.28 15.00 5.70
N ASN A 105 -3.42 16.31 5.85
CA ASN A 105 -3.13 17.27 4.79
C ASN A 105 -1.64 17.64 4.85
N GLY A 106 -0.84 17.17 3.90
CA GLY A 106 0.61 17.46 3.89
C GLY A 106 0.96 18.93 3.63
N ASN A 107 0.01 19.74 3.16
CA ASN A 107 0.24 21.12 2.73
C ASN A 107 -0.22 22.14 3.77
N VAL A 108 -1.19 21.80 4.63
CA VAL A 108 -1.73 22.68 5.66
C VAL A 108 -1.15 22.31 7.02
N HIS A 109 -0.14 23.07 7.43
CA HIS A 109 0.53 22.91 8.70
C HIS A 109 -0.23 23.62 9.82
N CYS A 110 -0.14 23.08 11.03
CA CYS A 110 -0.73 23.67 12.22
C CYS A 110 0.33 23.72 13.34
N GLU A 111 0.43 24.85 14.04
CA GLU A 111 1.51 25.11 14.99
C GLU A 111 1.22 24.50 16.37
N LYS A 112 -0.06 24.50 16.76
CA LYS A 112 -0.51 24.12 18.11
C LYS A 112 -1.01 22.69 18.17
N CYS A 113 -1.08 22.01 17.03
CA CYS A 113 -1.61 20.66 16.93
C CYS A 113 -0.51 19.59 17.25
N PRO A 114 -0.73 18.72 18.26
CA PRO A 114 0.11 17.56 18.52
C PRO A 114 -0.27 16.41 17.55
N SER A 115 0.02 15.16 17.92
CA SER A 115 -0.73 14.04 17.34
C SER A 115 -2.11 13.97 17.99
N TYR A 116 -3.16 13.89 17.18
CA TYR A 116 -4.55 13.96 17.64
C TYR A 116 -5.44 13.04 16.79
N PHE A 117 -6.66 12.75 17.26
CA PHE A 117 -7.63 12.02 16.44
C PHE A 117 -8.50 12.98 15.62
N SER A 118 -8.83 12.61 14.38
CA SER A 118 -9.57 13.50 13.48
C SER A 118 -10.96 13.90 13.97
N ASN A 119 -11.57 13.18 14.92
CA ASN A 119 -12.84 13.55 15.57
C ASN A 119 -12.65 14.63 16.67
N GLU A 120 -11.42 15.06 16.90
CA GLU A 120 -11.06 16.15 17.80
C GLU A 120 -10.59 17.41 17.03
N SER A 121 -10.83 17.46 15.72
CA SER A 121 -10.35 18.55 14.86
C SER A 121 -10.86 19.94 15.27
N TYR A 122 -11.98 20.02 15.99
CA TYR A 122 -12.47 21.28 16.59
C TYR A 122 -11.51 21.90 17.61
N ASN A 123 -10.52 21.16 18.14
CA ASN A 123 -9.51 21.74 19.02
C ASN A 123 -8.48 22.58 18.26
N TYR A 124 -8.41 22.46 16.93
CA TYR A 124 -7.37 23.07 16.09
C TYR A 124 -7.98 24.09 15.12
N GLN A 125 -8.52 25.17 15.69
CA GLN A 125 -9.20 26.23 14.94
C GLN A 125 -8.31 26.91 13.89
N GLU A 126 -6.99 26.90 14.08
CA GLU A 126 -6.02 27.39 13.09
C GLU A 126 -6.18 26.72 11.71
N CYS A 127 -6.58 25.44 11.67
CA CYS A 127 -6.87 24.74 10.42
C CYS A 127 -8.07 25.33 9.67
N TYR A 128 -9.09 25.80 10.40
CA TYR A 128 -10.26 26.44 9.79
C TYR A 128 -10.00 27.92 9.48
N GLU A 129 -9.18 28.59 10.28
CA GLU A 129 -8.69 29.95 9.99
C GLU A 129 -7.88 29.99 8.70
N TYR A 130 -7.04 28.98 8.45
CA TYR A 130 -6.34 28.82 7.17
C TYR A 130 -7.31 28.86 5.99
N VAL A 131 -8.39 28.07 6.04
CA VAL A 131 -9.43 28.05 4.99
C VAL A 131 -10.09 29.42 4.82
N LYS A 132 -10.43 30.10 5.93
CA LYS A 132 -11.02 31.44 5.89
C LYS A 132 -10.10 32.44 5.18
N ASN A 133 -8.80 32.39 5.45
CA ASN A 133 -7.80 33.27 4.85
C ASN A 133 -7.60 32.99 3.35
N VAL A 134 -7.61 31.71 2.94
CA VAL A 134 -7.56 31.33 1.52
C VAL A 134 -8.77 31.87 0.77
N LYS A 135 -9.98 31.68 1.31
CA LYS A 135 -11.22 32.21 0.71
C LYS A 135 -11.21 33.74 0.60
N ALA A 136 -10.74 34.43 1.63
CA ALA A 136 -10.62 35.89 1.61
C ALA A 136 -9.66 36.36 0.52
N SER A 137 -8.48 35.72 0.40
CA SER A 137 -7.47 36.07 -0.59
C SER A 137 -7.97 35.88 -2.03
N GLN A 138 -8.70 34.79 -2.29
CA GLN A 138 -9.32 34.54 -3.60
C GLN A 138 -10.38 35.59 -3.95
N THR A 139 -11.16 36.03 -2.97
CA THR A 139 -12.17 37.09 -3.15
C THR A 139 -11.50 38.42 -3.52
N THR A 140 -10.39 38.77 -2.86
CA THR A 140 -9.62 39.98 -3.17
C THR A 140 -9.00 39.92 -4.58
N GLN A 141 -8.48 38.75 -5.00
CA GLN A 141 -7.94 38.58 -6.36
C GLN A 141 -9.02 38.70 -7.44
N LEU A 142 -10.19 38.07 -7.28
CA LEU A 142 -11.32 38.23 -8.23
C LEU A 142 -11.80 39.69 -8.32
N THR A 143 -11.75 40.43 -7.21
CA THR A 143 -12.14 41.84 -7.20
C THR A 143 -11.09 42.71 -7.91
N THR A 144 -9.80 42.36 -7.79
CA THR A 144 -8.69 43.14 -8.38
C THR A 144 -8.58 42.91 -9.88
N GLU A 145 -8.85 41.71 -10.40
CA GLU A 145 -8.87 41.44 -11.85
C GLU A 145 -10.08 42.09 -12.57
N SER A 146 -11.08 42.57 -11.83
CA SER A 146 -12.26 43.24 -12.38
C SER A 146 -12.15 44.77 -12.43
N ILE A 147 -11.09 45.37 -11.89
CA ILE A 147 -10.87 46.82 -11.86
C ILE A 147 -9.77 47.17 -12.88
N ASP A 148 -10.09 47.00 -14.16
CA ASP A 148 -9.45 47.71 -15.27
C ASP A 148 -10.46 47.83 -16.41
N LYS A 149 -11.49 48.63 -16.17
CA LYS A 149 -12.27 49.39 -17.16
C LYS A 149 -13.21 50.33 -16.42
N GLU A 150 -12.72 51.55 -16.22
CA GLU A 150 -13.50 52.68 -15.78
C GLU A 150 -14.61 53.00 -16.80
N SER A 151 -15.87 53.01 -16.35
CA SER A 151 -16.88 53.94 -16.86
C SER A 151 -17.91 54.21 -15.77
N THR A 152 -17.99 55.48 -15.42
CA THR A 152 -18.92 56.15 -14.51
C THR A 152 -20.39 55.80 -14.78
N THR A 153 -21.19 55.62 -13.73
CA THR A 153 -22.44 56.37 -13.40
C THR A 153 -23.43 55.53 -12.56
N GLN A 154 -23.67 56.03 -11.34
CA GLN A 154 -24.85 55.93 -10.46
C GLN A 154 -25.88 54.79 -10.60
N GLY A 155 -26.15 54.13 -9.47
CA GLY A 155 -27.54 53.98 -8.99
C GLY A 155 -28.06 52.57 -8.68
N MET A 156 -28.43 52.39 -7.41
CA MET A 156 -29.53 51.55 -6.88
C MET A 156 -29.40 50.01 -6.72
N LEU A 157 -29.40 49.63 -5.44
CA LEU A 157 -30.24 48.66 -4.73
C LEU A 157 -30.79 47.40 -5.44
N TYR A 158 -30.44 46.26 -4.83
CA TYR A 158 -31.12 44.95 -4.66
C TYR A 158 -32.01 44.40 -5.78
N LEU A 159 -31.67 43.19 -6.24
CA LEU A 159 -32.62 42.08 -6.17
C LEU A 159 -31.91 40.71 -6.12
N ALA A 160 -32.39 39.84 -5.24
CA ALA A 160 -32.05 38.43 -5.23
C ALA A 160 -32.53 37.76 -6.53
N SER A 161 -31.71 36.88 -7.10
CA SER A 161 -32.18 35.89 -8.06
C SER A 161 -31.31 34.64 -7.98
N SER A 162 -31.98 33.55 -7.64
CA SER A 162 -31.56 32.16 -7.76
C SER A 162 -30.89 31.87 -9.10
N LEU A 163 -29.72 31.22 -9.05
CA LEU A 163 -29.16 30.53 -10.19
C LEU A 163 -28.70 29.14 -9.75
N THR A 164 -29.47 28.14 -10.18
CA THR A 164 -29.00 26.77 -10.39
C THR A 164 -27.87 26.78 -11.41
N PRO A 165 -26.81 25.97 -11.25
CA PRO A 165 -25.99 25.59 -12.39
C PRO A 165 -26.41 24.21 -12.88
N ASN A 166 -27.00 24.16 -14.07
CA ASN A 166 -26.99 22.96 -14.89
C ASN A 166 -25.64 22.84 -15.62
N GLU A 167 -25.08 21.66 -15.48
CA GLU A 167 -24.41 20.84 -16.50
C GLU A 167 -23.29 21.38 -17.40
N GLU A 168 -22.24 20.57 -17.39
CA GLU A 168 -21.40 20.22 -18.54
C GLU A 168 -20.29 21.20 -18.95
N SER A 169 -19.17 21.09 -18.23
CA SER A 169 -17.89 21.03 -18.94
C SER A 169 -17.07 19.85 -18.41
N VAL A 170 -17.21 18.71 -19.07
CA VAL A 170 -16.23 17.63 -19.03
C VAL A 170 -14.94 18.19 -19.62
N ARG A 171 -14.05 18.70 -18.77
CA ARG A 171 -12.62 18.74 -19.10
C ARG A 171 -12.03 17.43 -18.62
N LEU A 172 -11.87 16.54 -19.60
CA LEU A 172 -11.04 15.35 -19.55
C LEU A 172 -9.62 15.79 -19.17
N TYR A 173 -9.32 15.86 -17.87
CA TYR A 173 -7.95 16.06 -17.41
C TYR A 173 -7.31 14.69 -17.40
N GLN A 174 -6.53 14.42 -18.45
CA GLN A 174 -5.64 13.27 -18.49
C GLN A 174 -4.76 13.29 -17.24
N ASP A 175 -4.87 12.18 -16.52
CA ASP A 175 -3.92 11.64 -15.59
C ASP A 175 -2.47 11.93 -16.03
N THR A 176 -1.84 12.92 -15.41
CA THR A 176 -0.39 12.92 -15.29
C THR A 176 -0.07 12.27 -13.96
N ASP A 177 -0.10 10.95 -14.02
CA ASP A 177 0.44 10.01 -13.07
C ASP A 177 1.84 10.50 -12.67
N THR A 178 1.93 11.17 -11.52
CA THR A 178 3.22 11.50 -10.91
C THR A 178 3.70 10.22 -10.25
N PRO A 179 4.87 9.70 -10.65
CA PRO A 179 5.22 8.33 -10.33
C PRO A 179 5.46 8.15 -8.83
N LYS A 180 4.50 7.53 -8.12
CA LYS A 180 4.74 6.80 -6.86
C LYS A 180 5.53 5.50 -7.12
N THR A 181 6.49 5.52 -8.05
CA THR A 181 7.20 4.33 -8.48
C THR A 181 8.43 4.04 -7.65
N SER A 182 8.90 4.94 -6.78
CA SER A 182 10.17 4.69 -6.07
C SER A 182 10.05 3.64 -4.96
N THR A 183 9.07 3.73 -4.07
CA THR A 183 8.94 2.78 -2.93
C THR A 183 8.40 1.42 -3.35
N HIS A 184 7.43 1.36 -4.26
CA HIS A 184 6.89 0.08 -4.73
C HIS A 184 7.90 -0.70 -5.59
N ILE A 185 8.69 -0.02 -6.43
CA ILE A 185 9.76 -0.68 -7.20
C ILE A 185 10.85 -1.22 -6.27
N ILE A 186 11.26 -0.46 -5.25
CA ILE A 186 12.25 -0.94 -4.27
C ILE A 186 11.75 -2.21 -3.54
N ILE A 187 10.48 -2.24 -3.12
CA ILE A 187 9.89 -3.40 -2.46
C ILE A 187 9.84 -4.61 -3.41
N ILE A 188 9.43 -4.41 -4.67
CA ILE A 188 9.40 -5.49 -5.68
C ILE A 188 10.80 -6.05 -5.91
N ILE A 189 11.82 -5.19 -6.04
CA ILE A 189 13.21 -5.61 -6.22
C ILE A 189 13.68 -6.45 -5.03
N ILE A 190 13.42 -6.00 -3.79
CA ILE A 190 13.80 -6.73 -2.59
C ILE A 190 13.12 -8.11 -2.54
N CYS A 191 11.82 -8.19 -2.83
CA CYS A 191 11.09 -9.45 -2.86
C CYS A 191 11.64 -10.42 -3.91
N VAL A 192 11.98 -9.94 -5.10
CA VAL A 192 12.58 -10.76 -6.18
C VAL A 192 13.96 -11.26 -5.77
N VAL A 193 14.82 -10.39 -5.21
CA VAL A 193 16.18 -10.78 -4.78
C VAL A 193 16.13 -11.82 -3.66
N VAL A 194 15.27 -11.62 -2.65
CA VAL A 194 15.11 -12.58 -1.55
C VAL A 194 14.54 -13.90 -2.07
N GLY A 195 13.53 -13.87 -2.93
CA GLY A 195 12.95 -15.07 -3.55
C GLY A 195 13.98 -15.87 -4.35
N LEU A 196 14.77 -15.21 -5.21
CA LEU A 196 15.82 -15.84 -6.00
C LEU A 196 16.93 -16.43 -5.11
N SER A 197 17.31 -15.73 -4.03
CA SER A 197 18.31 -16.24 -3.08
C SER A 197 17.85 -17.51 -2.37
N ALA A 198 16.58 -17.58 -1.94
CA ALA A 198 16.00 -18.75 -1.31
C ALA A 198 15.92 -19.93 -2.29
N ILE A 199 15.51 -19.67 -3.54
CA ILE A 199 15.48 -20.67 -4.60
C ILE A 199 16.89 -21.23 -4.85
N ALA A 200 17.92 -20.39 -4.95
CA ALA A 200 19.30 -20.82 -5.12
C ALA A 200 19.82 -21.67 -3.95
N VAL A 201 19.47 -21.32 -2.71
CA VAL A 201 19.79 -22.13 -1.52
C VAL A 201 19.12 -23.51 -1.59
N VAL A 202 17.84 -23.57 -1.94
CA VAL A 202 17.13 -24.85 -2.12
C VAL A 202 17.77 -25.69 -3.23
N PHE A 203 18.13 -25.09 -4.36
CA PHE A 203 18.81 -25.79 -5.44
C PHE A 203 20.20 -26.28 -5.04
N THR A 204 20.98 -25.52 -4.28
CA THR A 204 22.31 -25.94 -3.81
C THR A 204 22.24 -27.03 -2.76
N VAL A 205 21.28 -26.98 -1.83
CA VAL A 205 21.01 -28.05 -0.86
C VAL A 205 20.53 -29.31 -1.57
N LYS A 206 19.62 -29.19 -2.55
CA LYS A 206 19.15 -30.32 -3.34
C LYS A 206 20.25 -30.94 -4.19
N ARG A 207 21.14 -30.12 -4.79
CA ARG A 207 22.32 -30.59 -5.51
C ARG A 207 23.28 -31.33 -4.59
N ARG A 208 23.58 -30.80 -3.39
CA ARG A 208 24.40 -31.49 -2.39
C ARG A 208 23.79 -32.83 -1.97
N SER A 209 22.48 -32.86 -1.70
CA SER A 209 21.78 -34.11 -1.37
C SER A 209 21.83 -35.13 -2.52
N LEU A 210 21.76 -34.67 -3.77
CA LEU A 210 21.88 -35.55 -4.94
C LEU A 210 23.31 -36.07 -5.13
N THR A 211 24.33 -35.24 -4.93
CA THR A 211 25.74 -35.65 -5.01
C THR A 211 26.12 -36.63 -3.90
N GLU A 212 25.61 -36.44 -2.68
CA GLU A 212 25.79 -37.41 -1.59
C GLU A 212 25.15 -38.76 -1.92
N LYS A 213 23.95 -38.77 -2.52
CA LYS A 213 23.29 -40.01 -2.98
C LYS A 213 24.05 -40.68 -4.13
N LEU A 214 24.64 -39.90 -5.04
CA LEU A 214 25.46 -40.42 -6.14
C LEU A 214 26.78 -41.03 -5.63
N PHE A 215 27.44 -40.38 -4.67
CA PHE A 215 28.64 -40.90 -4.01
C PHE A 215 28.36 -42.17 -3.20
N ALA A 216 27.20 -42.25 -2.54
CA ALA A 216 26.77 -43.47 -1.85
C ALA A 216 26.57 -44.64 -2.83
N CYS A 217 25.98 -44.41 -4.01
CA CYS A 217 25.88 -45.41 -5.08
C CYS A 217 27.25 -45.84 -5.63
N PHE A 218 28.17 -44.91 -5.86
CA PHE A 218 29.51 -45.23 -6.37
C PHE A 218 30.33 -46.07 -5.37
N LYS A 219 30.16 -45.83 -4.06
CA LYS A 219 30.83 -46.60 -3.01
C LYS A 219 30.34 -48.05 -2.89
N ILE A 220 29.09 -48.32 -3.29
CA ILE A 220 28.54 -49.69 -3.33
C ILE A 220 29.12 -50.47 -4.51
N LEU A 221 29.27 -49.85 -5.68
CA LEU A 221 29.83 -50.50 -6.87
C LEU A 221 31.32 -50.86 -6.75
N HIS A 222 32.10 -50.06 -6.00
CA HIS A 222 33.53 -50.34 -5.82
C HIS A 222 33.84 -51.44 -4.80
N ASN A 223 32.82 -51.99 -4.13
CA ASN A 223 32.96 -53.02 -3.10
C ASN A 223 32.69 -54.45 -3.65
N GLU A 224 32.31 -54.58 -4.93
CA GLU A 224 32.14 -55.88 -5.61
C GLU A 224 33.42 -56.38 -6.31
N ASP A 225 34.45 -55.54 -6.50
CA ASP A 225 35.70 -55.92 -7.20
C ASP A 225 36.86 -56.35 -6.28
N VAL A 226 36.61 -56.71 -5.01
CA VAL A 226 37.64 -57.16 -4.06
C VAL A 226 37.37 -58.58 -3.57
N TYR A 227 37.35 -59.56 -4.48
CA TYR A 227 37.69 -60.96 -4.18
C TYR A 227 38.33 -61.61 -5.41
N ALA A 228 39.54 -61.16 -5.74
CA ALA A 228 40.47 -61.96 -6.55
C ALA A 228 41.85 -61.86 -5.89
N GLN A 229 42.19 -62.87 -5.08
CA GLN A 229 43.55 -63.05 -4.57
C GLN A 229 44.49 -63.52 -5.71
N PRO A 230 45.79 -63.19 -5.64
CA PRO A 230 46.71 -63.32 -6.76
C PRO A 230 47.45 -64.67 -6.74
N SER A 231 47.80 -65.20 -7.91
CA SER A 231 48.92 -66.15 -8.00
C SER A 231 49.77 -65.89 -9.24
N GLU A 232 51.04 -65.66 -8.92
CA GLU A 232 52.29 -65.80 -9.67
C GLU A 232 52.31 -65.92 -11.20
N ILE A 233 53.09 -65.00 -11.78
CA ILE A 233 53.61 -65.01 -13.15
C ILE A 233 54.78 -66.01 -13.20
N VAL A 234 54.65 -67.09 -13.97
CA VAL A 234 55.78 -67.91 -14.42
C VAL A 234 55.98 -67.66 -15.91
N ILE A 235 57.17 -67.15 -16.26
CA ILE A 235 57.60 -66.90 -17.64
C ILE A 235 58.17 -68.20 -18.22
N GLY A 236 57.65 -68.62 -19.38
CA GLY A 236 58.23 -69.66 -20.23
C GLY A 236 57.94 -69.35 -21.69
N SER A 237 58.97 -69.13 -22.48
CA SER A 237 58.90 -68.72 -23.89
C SER A 237 58.43 -69.85 -24.82
N VAL A 238 57.56 -69.46 -25.76
CA VAL A 238 57.44 -69.87 -27.18
C VAL A 238 58.12 -71.19 -27.57
N GLU A 239 57.30 -72.17 -27.97
CA GLU A 239 57.51 -72.91 -29.23
C GLU A 239 56.20 -73.52 -29.75
N GLU A 240 56.18 -73.65 -31.06
CA GLU A 240 55.16 -74.02 -32.05
C GLU A 240 54.08 -75.09 -31.68
N GLY A 241 52.88 -74.91 -32.25
CA GLY A 241 52.15 -76.03 -32.87
C GLY A 241 50.92 -76.61 -32.15
N LEU A 242 49.78 -76.52 -32.87
CA LEU A 242 48.80 -77.60 -33.10
C LEU A 242 47.82 -78.08 -31.99
N GLU A 243 46.54 -77.97 -32.37
CA GLU A 243 45.33 -78.75 -32.04
C GLU A 243 44.86 -79.04 -30.59
N VAL A 244 43.65 -78.52 -30.35
CA VAL A 244 42.43 -79.18 -29.81
C VAL A 244 42.59 -80.24 -28.70
N LYS A 245 42.08 -79.91 -27.51
CA LYS A 245 41.12 -80.78 -26.79
C LYS A 245 40.37 -80.04 -25.69
N THR A 246 39.05 -80.11 -25.74
CA THR A 246 38.14 -79.86 -24.61
C THR A 246 38.23 -81.02 -23.62
N VAL A 247 38.51 -80.72 -22.35
CA VAL A 247 38.23 -81.62 -21.21
C VAL A 247 37.69 -80.78 -20.05
N LEU A 248 36.42 -81.02 -19.74
CA LEU A 248 35.74 -80.76 -18.47
C LEU A 248 36.36 -81.59 -17.35
N LEU A 249 36.46 -81.03 -16.14
CA LEU A 249 36.17 -81.65 -14.82
C LEU A 249 36.70 -80.68 -13.74
N ASP A 250 35.86 -80.01 -12.95
CA ASP A 250 35.06 -80.50 -11.81
C ASP A 250 35.77 -80.15 -10.49
N LYS A 251 35.29 -79.06 -9.87
CA LYS A 251 34.89 -78.87 -8.46
C LYS A 251 35.28 -77.51 -7.88
#